data_AF-A0A957J8P7-F1
#
_entry.id   AF-A0A957J8P7-F1
#
_cell.length_a   1.000
_cell.length_b   1.000
_cell.length_c   1.000
_cell.angle_alpha   90.00
_cell.angle_beta   90.00
_cell.angle_gamma   90.00
#
_symmetry.space_group_name_H-M   'P 1'
#
loop_
_entity.id
_entity.type
_entity.pdbx_description
1 polymer ?
#
loop_
_entity_poly.entity_id
_entity_poly.type
_entity_poly.pdbx_seq_one_letter_code
_entity_poly.pdbx_strand_id
1 'polypeptide(L)'
;FGLLMGFASFLSATMLFAADPLAPSLAPPQDGAGLSPLLQHPAMLIHPPVVFLGYAVWAIPCAVTFEALTTNRLASNWLQEIRPWALAGWAILGAGIVLGARWAYTELGWGGYWAWDPVENGSLIPWLTATASLHGMMAWRFRGVLKKSTILLIVATFGMCLFSTFLTRSGIFSSLHAFSQSPIGWLFLGCVLLLAVSSAILLFLRRDELTPNCCLQ
;
A
#
# COMPACT_ATOMS: atom_id res chain seq x y z
N PHE A 1 12.79 -12.68 -5.48
CA PHE A 1 12.44 -11.89 -6.70
C PHE A 1 11.01 -12.09 -7.23
N GLY A 2 10.46 -13.31 -7.26
CA GLY A 2 9.24 -13.63 -8.03
C GLY A 2 7.99 -12.77 -7.77
N LEU A 3 7.64 -12.45 -6.51
CA LEU A 3 6.44 -11.66 -6.20
C LEU A 3 6.52 -10.24 -6.75
N LEU A 4 7.69 -9.57 -6.63
CA LEU A 4 7.88 -8.21 -7.13
C LEU A 4 7.72 -8.14 -8.65
N MET A 5 8.29 -9.13 -9.36
CA MET A 5 8.18 -9.21 -10.82
C MET A 5 6.76 -9.58 -11.25
N GLY A 6 6.06 -10.45 -10.51
CA GLY A 6 4.63 -10.72 -10.72
C GLY A 6 3.75 -9.48 -10.53
N PHE A 7 4.03 -8.65 -9.52
CA PHE A 7 3.32 -7.39 -9.30
C PHE A 7 3.62 -6.36 -10.39
N ALA A 8 4.88 -6.23 -10.83
CA ALA A 8 5.24 -5.37 -11.96
C ALA A 8 4.57 -5.81 -13.27
N SER A 9 4.49 -7.12 -13.54
CA SER A 9 3.75 -7.68 -14.67
C SER A 9 2.25 -7.43 -14.57
N PHE A 10 1.66 -7.53 -13.37
CA PHE A 10 0.25 -7.18 -13.13
C PHE A 10 -0.04 -5.70 -13.43
N LEU A 11 0.81 -4.78 -12.96
CA LEU A 11 0.67 -3.35 -13.25
C LEU A 11 0.83 -3.08 -14.76
N SER A 12 1.83 -3.67 -15.40
CA SER A 12 2.06 -3.55 -16.84
C SER A 12 0.88 -4.09 -17.67
N ALA A 13 0.33 -5.26 -17.30
CA ALA A 13 -0.86 -5.82 -17.94
C ALA A 13 -2.10 -4.95 -17.70
N THR A 14 -2.25 -4.34 -16.53
CA THR A 14 -3.33 -3.39 -16.25
C THR A 14 -3.24 -2.16 -17.16
N MET A 15 -2.02 -1.62 -17.36
CA MET A 15 -1.80 -0.51 -18.30
C MET A 15 -2.02 -0.93 -19.76
N LEU A 16 -1.61 -2.13 -20.19
CA LEU A 16 -1.75 -2.56 -21.58
C LEU A 16 -3.16 -3.00 -21.99
N PHE A 17 -3.95 -3.53 -21.04
CA PHE A 17 -5.22 -4.22 -21.38
C PHE A 17 -6.46 -3.67 -20.67
N ALA A 18 -6.33 -2.84 -19.62
CA ALA A 18 -7.47 -2.39 -18.82
C ALA A 18 -7.58 -0.85 -18.69
N ALA A 19 -6.46 -0.13 -18.59
CA ALA A 19 -6.40 1.33 -18.70
C ALA A 19 -5.12 1.74 -19.42
N ASP A 20 -5.15 1.63 -20.75
CA ASP A 20 -4.12 2.21 -21.61
C ASP A 20 -4.24 3.74 -21.60
N PRO A 21 -3.26 4.48 -21.03
CA PRO A 21 -3.30 5.94 -20.99
C PRO A 21 -3.00 6.57 -22.36
N LEU A 22 -2.57 5.77 -23.34
CA LEU A 22 -2.28 6.18 -24.72
C LEU A 22 -3.35 5.70 -25.71
N ALA A 23 -4.42 5.07 -25.24
CA ALA A 23 -5.51 4.60 -26.08
C ALA A 23 -6.10 5.78 -26.89
N PRO A 24 -6.11 5.71 -28.24
CA PRO A 24 -6.60 6.82 -29.05
C PRO A 24 -8.11 7.02 -28.85
N SER A 25 -8.51 8.22 -28.45
CA SER A 25 -9.93 8.58 -28.43
C SER A 25 -10.46 8.63 -29.86
N LEU A 26 -11.51 7.84 -30.14
CA LEU A 26 -12.22 7.83 -31.43
C LEU A 26 -12.94 9.16 -31.72
N ALA A 27 -13.18 9.97 -30.68
CA ALA A 27 -13.71 11.32 -30.77
C ALA A 27 -13.01 12.18 -29.70
N PRO A 28 -11.82 12.76 -29.98
CA PRO A 28 -11.19 13.67 -29.04
C PRO A 28 -12.08 14.92 -28.88
N PRO A 29 -12.49 15.28 -27.65
CA PRO A 29 -13.29 16.48 -27.45
C PRO A 29 -12.44 17.72 -27.74
N GLN A 30 -13.07 18.79 -28.25
CA GLN A 30 -12.36 20.02 -28.62
C GLN A 30 -11.64 20.67 -27.43
N ASP A 31 -12.26 20.62 -26.26
CA ASP A 31 -11.65 20.89 -24.96
C ASP A 31 -11.79 19.65 -24.07
N GLY A 32 -10.78 19.36 -23.25
CA GLY A 32 -10.89 18.33 -22.22
C GLY A 32 -11.84 18.75 -21.10
N ALA A 33 -12.49 17.79 -20.44
CA ALA A 33 -13.39 18.05 -19.32
C ALA A 33 -12.73 18.77 -18.12
N GLY A 34 -11.39 18.83 -18.10
CA GLY A 34 -10.60 19.51 -17.09
C GLY A 34 -10.58 18.79 -15.74
N LEU A 35 -9.85 19.38 -14.80
CA LEU A 35 -10.01 19.07 -13.38
C LEU A 35 -11.03 20.03 -12.78
N SER A 36 -11.87 19.56 -11.85
CA SER A 36 -12.72 20.46 -11.06
C SER A 36 -11.86 21.49 -10.32
N PRO A 37 -12.35 22.71 -10.05
CA PRO A 37 -11.52 23.76 -9.44
C PRO A 37 -10.83 23.33 -8.14
N LEU A 38 -11.52 22.54 -7.30
CA LEU A 38 -10.99 22.01 -6.03
C LEU A 38 -9.74 21.12 -6.22
N LEU A 39 -9.59 20.50 -7.39
CA LEU A 39 -8.44 19.63 -7.71
C LEU A 39 -7.25 20.41 -8.31
N GLN A 40 -7.40 21.72 -8.60
CA GLN A 40 -6.36 22.55 -9.22
C GLN A 40 -5.38 23.18 -8.21
N HIS A 41 -5.11 22.49 -7.10
CA HIS A 41 -4.21 22.94 -6.03
C HIS A 41 -2.83 22.24 -6.10
N PRO A 42 -1.69 22.92 -5.87
CA PRO A 42 -0.36 22.29 -5.98
C PRO A 42 -0.16 21.05 -5.09
N ALA A 43 -0.76 21.03 -3.89
CA ALA A 43 -0.68 19.83 -3.04
C ALA A 43 -1.59 18.69 -3.53
N MET A 44 -2.66 18.96 -4.29
CA MET A 44 -3.44 17.93 -5.00
C MET A 44 -2.64 17.32 -6.15
N LEU A 45 -1.81 18.11 -6.85
CA LEU A 45 -0.94 17.59 -7.90
C LEU A 45 0.17 16.67 -7.35
N ILE A 46 0.75 17.03 -6.20
CA ILE A 46 1.95 16.36 -5.66
C ILE A 46 1.60 15.17 -4.75
N HIS A 47 0.54 15.24 -3.94
CA HIS A 47 0.28 14.18 -2.95
C HIS A 47 -0.01 12.79 -3.55
N PRO A 48 -0.79 12.62 -4.65
CA PRO A 48 -1.12 11.28 -5.13
C PRO A 48 0.12 10.52 -5.64
N PRO A 49 1.02 11.11 -6.47
CA PRO A 49 2.28 10.47 -6.83
C PRO A 49 3.13 10.07 -5.61
N VAL A 50 3.16 10.89 -4.55
CA VAL A 50 3.92 10.58 -3.32
C VAL A 50 3.26 9.43 -2.55
N VAL A 51 1.93 9.42 -2.40
CA VAL A 51 1.19 8.30 -1.77
C VAL A 51 1.38 7.00 -2.54
N PHE A 52 1.23 7.01 -3.88
CA PHE A 52 1.43 5.83 -4.73
C PHE A 52 2.89 5.36 -4.74
N LEU A 53 3.87 6.26 -4.64
CA LEU A 53 5.28 5.88 -4.44
C LEU A 53 5.47 5.17 -3.08
N GLY A 54 4.83 5.66 -2.02
CA GLY A 54 4.81 4.99 -0.71
C GLY A 54 4.22 3.57 -0.80
N TYR A 55 3.09 3.41 -1.49
CA TYR A 55 2.47 2.11 -1.75
C TYR A 55 3.39 1.16 -2.54
N ALA A 56 4.04 1.68 -3.59
CA ALA A 56 4.96 0.90 -4.43
C ALA A 56 6.21 0.44 -3.65
N VAL A 57 6.78 1.29 -2.78
CA VAL A 57 7.91 0.91 -1.93
C VAL A 57 7.53 -0.21 -0.95
N TRP A 58 6.29 -0.22 -0.44
CA TRP A 58 5.79 -1.31 0.43
C TRP A 58 5.67 -2.68 -0.25
N ALA A 59 5.68 -2.74 -1.59
CA ALA A 59 5.80 -4.01 -2.31
C ALA A 59 7.15 -4.72 -2.04
N ILE A 60 8.22 -3.97 -1.77
CA ILE A 60 9.57 -4.52 -1.55
C ILE A 60 9.65 -5.29 -0.22
N PRO A 61 9.31 -4.70 0.96
CA PRO A 61 9.20 -5.47 2.20
C PRO A 61 8.28 -6.68 2.07
N CYS A 62 7.12 -6.55 1.41
CA CYS A 62 6.19 -7.66 1.24
C CYS A 62 6.79 -8.80 0.40
N ALA A 63 7.40 -8.51 -0.76
CA ALA A 63 8.03 -9.50 -1.62
C ALA A 63 9.18 -10.23 -0.93
N VAL A 64 10.03 -9.50 -0.22
CA VAL A 64 11.17 -10.07 0.54
C VAL A 64 10.68 -10.87 1.75
N THR A 65 9.56 -10.49 2.38
CA THR A 65 8.85 -11.29 3.41
C THR A 65 8.34 -12.61 2.86
N PHE A 66 7.65 -12.59 1.72
CA PHE A 66 7.13 -13.79 1.06
C PHE A 66 8.26 -14.75 0.66
N GLU A 67 9.35 -14.22 0.13
CA GLU A 67 10.53 -15.02 -0.23
C GLU A 67 11.19 -15.67 0.99
N ALA A 68 11.29 -14.97 2.13
CA ALA A 68 11.83 -15.54 3.36
C ALA A 68 10.90 -16.62 3.97
N LEU A 69 9.57 -16.46 3.83
CA LEU A 69 8.56 -17.46 4.23
C LEU A 69 8.60 -18.72 3.35
N THR A 70 8.76 -18.60 2.03
CA THR A 70 8.82 -19.76 1.13
C THR A 70 10.15 -20.50 1.29
N THR A 71 11.27 -19.77 1.36
CA THR A 71 12.63 -20.34 1.45
C THR A 71 13.09 -20.72 2.85
N ASN A 72 12.32 -20.39 3.90
CA ASN A 72 12.69 -20.53 5.32
C ASN A 72 14.03 -19.85 5.67
N ARG A 73 14.15 -18.54 5.37
CA ARG A 73 15.38 -17.74 5.57
C ARG A 73 15.17 -16.50 6.44
N LEU A 74 14.31 -16.61 7.46
CA LEU A 74 13.87 -15.50 8.31
C LEU A 74 14.90 -15.02 9.36
N ALA A 75 16.04 -15.70 9.52
CA ALA A 75 16.78 -15.72 10.78
C ALA A 75 17.84 -14.62 11.02
N SER A 76 18.52 -14.09 9.99
CA SER A 76 19.73 -13.24 10.21
C SER A 76 19.84 -11.98 9.35
N ASN A 77 19.60 -12.08 8.03
CA ASN A 77 19.91 -10.98 7.09
C ASN A 77 18.66 -10.23 6.62
N TRP A 78 17.56 -10.96 6.39
CA TRP A 78 16.26 -10.47 5.92
C TRP A 78 15.76 -9.19 6.63
N LEU A 79 15.85 -9.14 7.97
CA LEU A 79 15.37 -7.99 8.75
C LEU A 79 16.23 -6.73 8.53
N GLN A 80 17.49 -6.90 8.16
CA GLN A 80 18.40 -5.81 7.82
C GLN A 80 18.13 -5.31 6.39
N GLU A 81 17.81 -6.22 5.48
CA GLU A 81 17.46 -5.94 4.08
C GLU A 81 16.14 -5.14 3.96
N ILE A 82 15.07 -5.54 4.67
CA ILE A 82 13.75 -4.87 4.54
C ILE A 82 13.65 -3.54 5.28
N ARG A 83 14.40 -3.34 6.37
CA ARG A 83 14.24 -2.17 7.25
C ARG A 83 14.40 -0.82 6.54
N PRO A 84 15.42 -0.57 5.69
CA PRO A 84 15.52 0.70 4.97
C PRO A 84 14.31 0.93 4.05
N TRP A 85 13.82 -0.10 3.36
CA TRP A 85 12.64 0.01 2.49
C TRP A 85 11.35 0.27 3.28
N ALA A 86 11.17 -0.39 4.44
CA ALA A 86 10.02 -0.14 5.31
C ALA A 86 10.02 1.28 5.89
N LEU A 87 11.19 1.80 6.28
CA LEU A 87 11.35 3.20 6.72
C LEU A 87 11.11 4.19 5.58
N ALA A 88 11.63 3.93 4.38
CA ALA A 88 11.40 4.77 3.21
C ALA A 88 9.92 4.80 2.82
N GLY A 89 9.27 3.63 2.73
CA GLY A 89 7.84 3.52 2.42
C GLY A 89 6.96 4.20 3.47
N TRP A 90 7.27 4.06 4.76
CA TRP A 90 6.58 4.77 5.84
C TRP A 90 6.76 6.29 5.77
N ALA A 91 7.98 6.77 5.52
CA ALA A 91 8.26 8.20 5.45
C ALA A 91 7.65 8.87 4.20
N ILE A 92 7.76 8.22 3.04
CA ILE A 92 7.15 8.68 1.78
C ILE A 92 5.62 8.71 1.91
N LEU A 93 5.01 7.63 2.42
CA LEU A 93 3.56 7.59 2.63
C LEU A 93 3.10 8.66 3.63
N GLY A 94 3.83 8.86 4.74
CA GLY A 94 3.55 9.92 5.70
C GLY A 94 3.64 11.32 5.10
N ALA A 95 4.63 11.59 4.25
CA ALA A 95 4.74 12.86 3.52
C ALA A 95 3.56 13.06 2.54
N GLY A 96 3.13 12.00 1.84
CA GLY A 96 1.93 12.03 1.00
C GLY A 96 0.66 12.37 1.78
N ILE A 97 0.45 11.73 2.93
CA ILE A 97 -0.68 12.01 3.84
C ILE A 97 -0.67 13.47 4.32
N VAL A 98 0.49 14.00 4.73
CA VAL A 98 0.61 15.41 5.17
C VAL A 98 0.30 16.40 4.04
N LEU A 99 0.69 16.08 2.80
CA LEU A 99 0.36 16.90 1.63
C LEU A 99 -1.14 16.85 1.30
N GLY A 100 -1.78 15.68 1.41
CA GLY A 100 -3.24 15.52 1.27
C GLY A 100 -3.98 16.32 2.35
N ALA A 101 -3.61 16.15 3.62
CA ALA A 101 -4.18 16.88 4.75
C ALA A 101 -4.05 18.41 4.61
N ARG A 102 -2.95 18.89 4.03
CA ARG A 102 -2.78 20.32 3.71
C ARG A 102 -3.78 20.78 2.64
N TRP A 103 -3.95 20.01 1.56
CA TRP A 103 -4.93 20.32 0.51
C TRP A 103 -6.38 20.30 1.04
N ALA A 104 -6.75 19.25 1.79
CA ALA A 104 -8.06 19.14 2.40
C ALA A 104 -8.37 20.32 3.33
N TYR A 105 -7.39 20.77 4.11
CA TYR A 105 -7.52 21.96 4.96
C TYR A 105 -7.72 23.25 4.16
N THR A 106 -7.02 23.45 3.04
CA THR A 106 -7.11 24.69 2.24
C THR A 106 -8.32 24.75 1.32
N GLU A 107 -8.72 23.62 0.72
CA GLU A 107 -9.77 23.60 -0.32
C GLU A 107 -11.12 23.06 0.18
N LEU A 108 -11.14 22.13 1.14
CA LEU A 108 -12.38 21.45 1.57
C LEU A 108 -12.98 22.05 2.85
N GLY A 109 -12.21 22.89 3.58
CA GLY A 109 -12.71 23.65 4.72
C GLY A 109 -13.26 22.78 5.86
N TRP A 110 -12.81 21.52 5.97
CA TRP A 110 -13.34 20.46 6.84
C TRP A 110 -13.13 20.67 8.36
N GLY A 111 -13.09 21.91 8.85
CA GLY A 111 -12.95 22.24 10.28
C GLY A 111 -11.60 21.90 10.90
N GLY A 112 -10.65 21.35 10.14
CA GLY A 112 -9.31 21.01 10.60
C GLY A 112 -8.58 20.09 9.63
N TYR A 113 -7.35 19.70 9.98
CA TYR A 113 -6.47 18.88 9.14
C TYR A 113 -6.84 17.38 9.09
N TRP A 114 -7.91 16.93 9.76
CA TRP A 114 -8.15 15.51 10.11
C TRP A 114 -9.56 14.97 9.85
N ALA A 115 -10.57 15.81 9.63
CA ALA A 115 -11.79 15.30 9.03
C ALA A 115 -11.46 15.05 7.56
N TRP A 116 -11.60 13.80 7.11
CA TRP A 116 -11.11 13.26 5.84
C TRP A 116 -12.19 12.39 5.20
N ASP A 117 -12.21 12.28 3.87
CA ASP A 117 -13.15 11.36 3.21
C ASP A 117 -12.74 9.89 3.36
N PRO A 118 -13.61 8.91 3.05
CA PRO A 118 -13.27 7.49 3.17
C PRO A 118 -12.06 7.04 2.34
N VAL A 119 -11.69 7.76 1.27
CA VAL A 119 -10.56 7.40 0.40
C VAL A 119 -9.25 7.92 0.96
N GLU A 120 -9.21 9.14 1.52
CA GLU A 120 -8.05 9.64 2.25
C GLU A 120 -7.73 8.79 3.48
N ASN A 121 -8.76 8.42 4.26
CA ASN A 121 -8.63 7.46 5.36
C ASN A 121 -8.08 6.11 4.89
N GLY A 122 -8.34 5.73 3.63
CA GLY A 122 -7.73 4.58 2.97
C GLY A 122 -6.20 4.60 2.97
N SER A 123 -5.55 5.77 2.98
CA SER A 123 -4.08 5.90 3.08
C SER A 123 -3.54 5.87 4.51
N LEU A 124 -4.37 6.22 5.50
CA LEU A 124 -3.99 6.21 6.92
C LEU A 124 -3.81 4.78 7.46
N ILE A 125 -4.69 3.85 7.07
CA ILE A 125 -4.63 2.44 7.52
C ILE A 125 -3.30 1.73 7.15
N PRO A 126 -2.79 1.80 5.90
CA PRO A 126 -1.45 1.29 5.60
C PRO A 126 -0.36 2.03 6.37
N TRP A 127 -0.49 3.33 6.64
CA TRP A 127 0.51 4.06 7.46
C TRP A 127 0.53 3.63 8.94
N LEU A 128 -0.63 3.34 9.54
CA LEU A 128 -0.73 2.83 10.91
C LEU A 128 -0.19 1.39 11.01
N THR A 129 -0.54 0.52 10.06
CA THR A 129 -0.02 -0.86 10.01
C THR A 129 1.49 -0.89 9.70
N ALA A 130 1.97 0.00 8.83
CA ALA A 130 3.40 0.26 8.61
C ALA A 130 4.10 0.64 9.92
N THR A 131 3.54 1.59 10.67
CA THR A 131 4.07 2.05 11.97
C THR A 131 4.15 0.89 12.96
N ALA A 132 3.09 0.09 13.10
CA ALA A 132 3.09 -1.10 13.95
C ALA A 132 4.12 -2.14 13.48
N SER A 133 4.30 -2.34 12.16
CA SER A 133 5.29 -3.26 11.62
C SER A 133 6.73 -2.84 11.97
N LEU A 134 7.05 -1.54 11.92
CA LEU A 134 8.37 -1.01 12.28
C LEU A 134 8.69 -1.23 13.76
N HIS A 135 7.70 -1.05 14.65
CA HIS A 135 7.85 -1.40 16.07
C HIS A 135 8.05 -2.91 16.27
N GLY A 136 7.32 -3.74 15.51
CA GLY A 136 7.50 -5.19 15.47
C GLY A 136 8.92 -5.60 15.02
N MET A 137 9.45 -4.97 13.97
CA MET A 137 10.83 -5.17 13.50
C MET A 137 11.86 -4.84 14.59
N MET A 138 11.65 -3.78 15.36
CA MET A 138 12.52 -3.42 16.49
C MET A 138 12.41 -4.44 17.63
N ALA A 139 11.20 -4.85 18.00
CA ALA A 139 10.96 -5.85 19.03
C ALA A 139 11.58 -7.21 18.66
N TRP A 140 11.46 -7.63 17.40
CA TRP A 140 12.16 -8.82 16.89
C TRP A 140 13.68 -8.64 16.98
N ARG A 141 14.25 -7.56 16.44
CA ARG A 141 15.70 -7.32 16.42
C ARG A 141 16.35 -7.33 17.81
N PHE A 142 15.71 -6.73 18.81
CA PHE A 142 16.32 -6.51 20.13
C PHE A 142 15.83 -7.45 21.24
N ARG A 143 14.73 -8.19 21.03
CA ARG A 143 14.12 -9.07 22.04
C ARG A 143 13.69 -10.44 21.47
N GLY A 144 13.76 -10.68 20.16
CA GLY A 144 13.37 -11.95 19.53
C GLY A 144 11.86 -12.24 19.50
N VAL A 145 11.02 -11.31 19.97
CA VAL A 145 9.56 -11.47 20.11
C VAL A 145 8.78 -10.95 18.89
N LEU A 146 7.47 -11.16 18.88
CA LEU A 146 6.52 -10.64 17.88
C LEU A 146 6.83 -11.02 16.41
N LYS A 147 7.57 -12.11 16.15
CA LYS A 147 7.93 -12.56 14.80
C LYS A 147 6.71 -12.71 13.89
N LYS A 148 5.73 -13.55 14.30
CA LYS A 148 4.45 -13.78 13.59
C LYS A 148 3.71 -12.48 13.32
N SER A 149 3.53 -11.65 14.34
CA SER A 149 2.82 -10.36 14.23
C SER A 149 3.52 -9.39 13.29
N THR A 150 4.86 -9.34 13.31
CA THR A 150 5.66 -8.46 12.43
C THR A 150 5.50 -8.86 10.97
N ILE A 151 5.59 -10.16 10.66
CA ILE A 151 5.35 -10.69 9.30
C ILE A 151 3.94 -10.36 8.83
N LEU A 152 2.93 -10.63 9.67
CA LEU A 152 1.54 -10.33 9.37
C LEU A 152 1.33 -8.83 9.11
N LEU A 153 1.94 -7.96 9.91
CA LEU A 153 1.84 -6.51 9.75
C LEU A 153 2.53 -5.99 8.49
N ILE A 154 3.70 -6.52 8.10
CA ILE A 154 4.36 -6.15 6.82
C ILE A 154 3.46 -6.47 5.63
N VAL A 155 2.90 -7.68 5.63
CA VAL A 155 2.03 -8.13 4.54
C VAL A 155 0.68 -7.40 4.54
N ALA A 156 0.08 -7.21 5.72
CA ALA A 156 -1.14 -6.43 5.88
C ALA A 156 -0.93 -4.98 5.44
N THR A 157 0.23 -4.38 5.68
CA THR A 157 0.55 -3.02 5.20
C THR A 157 0.45 -2.94 3.67
N PHE A 158 1.11 -3.83 2.93
CA PHE A 158 1.02 -3.84 1.47
C PHE A 158 -0.38 -4.23 0.96
N GLY A 159 -1.05 -5.19 1.63
CA GLY A 159 -2.45 -5.52 1.33
C GLY A 159 -3.39 -4.34 1.52
N MET A 160 -3.16 -3.51 2.55
CA MET A 160 -3.90 -2.27 2.76
C MET A 160 -3.59 -1.25 1.66
N CYS A 161 -2.34 -1.06 1.22
CA CYS A 161 -2.03 -0.20 0.06
C CYS A 161 -2.80 -0.59 -1.22
N LEU A 162 -2.91 -1.90 -1.50
CA LEU A 162 -3.72 -2.42 -2.62
C LEU A 162 -5.21 -2.16 -2.38
N PHE A 163 -5.69 -2.33 -1.15
CA PHE A 163 -7.07 -2.04 -0.78
C PHE A 163 -7.40 -0.55 -0.91
N SER A 164 -6.52 0.37 -0.52
CA SER A 164 -6.67 1.81 -0.74
C SER A 164 -6.85 2.12 -2.23
N THR A 165 -6.09 1.44 -3.09
CA THR A 165 -6.21 1.58 -4.55
C THR A 165 -7.56 1.06 -5.07
N PHE A 166 -8.06 -0.05 -4.52
CA PHE A 166 -9.43 -0.52 -4.77
C PHE A 166 -10.49 0.50 -4.31
N LEU A 167 -10.35 1.11 -3.13
CA LEU A 167 -11.28 2.14 -2.64
C LEU A 167 -11.34 3.35 -3.58
N THR A 168 -10.20 3.91 -3.99
CA THR A 168 -10.13 5.06 -4.91
C THR A 168 -10.76 4.77 -6.27
N ARG A 169 -10.71 3.52 -6.75
CA ARG A 169 -11.12 3.15 -8.11
C ARG A 169 -12.50 2.51 -8.20
N SER A 170 -13.00 1.86 -7.15
CA SER A 170 -14.23 1.06 -7.19
C SER A 170 -15.53 1.87 -7.21
N GLY A 171 -15.51 3.13 -6.75
CA GLY A 171 -16.71 3.97 -6.65
C GLY A 171 -17.71 3.53 -5.58
N ILE A 172 -17.35 2.59 -4.70
CA ILE A 172 -18.23 2.07 -3.64
C ILE A 172 -18.56 3.13 -2.58
N PHE A 173 -17.64 4.07 -2.35
CA PHE A 173 -17.83 5.20 -1.46
C PHE A 173 -17.89 6.51 -2.25
N SER A 174 -18.83 7.39 -1.87
CA SER A 174 -18.84 8.76 -2.36
C SER A 174 -17.63 9.51 -1.81
N SER A 175 -16.79 10.04 -2.70
CA SER A 175 -15.53 10.70 -2.40
C SER A 175 -15.13 11.60 -3.55
N LEU A 176 -14.47 12.72 -3.27
CA LEU A 176 -13.92 13.57 -4.32
C LEU A 176 -12.81 12.86 -5.10
N HIS A 177 -12.05 11.98 -4.43
CA HIS A 177 -10.99 11.16 -5.03
C HIS A 177 -11.50 10.07 -5.99
N ALA A 178 -12.81 9.79 -5.98
CA ALA A 178 -13.44 8.88 -6.95
C ALA A 178 -13.58 9.50 -8.36
N PHE A 179 -13.04 10.70 -8.61
CA PHE A 179 -12.98 11.33 -9.96
C PHE A 179 -12.36 10.43 -11.04
N SER A 180 -11.59 9.41 -10.65
CA SER A 180 -10.97 8.44 -11.54
C SER A 180 -11.56 7.02 -11.44
N GLN A 181 -12.80 6.88 -10.98
CA GLN A 181 -13.49 5.58 -10.85
C GLN A 181 -13.43 4.72 -12.12
N SER A 182 -13.23 3.41 -11.95
CA SER A 182 -12.94 2.47 -13.04
C SER A 182 -13.08 1.01 -12.57
N PRO A 183 -13.56 0.09 -13.43
CA PRO A 183 -13.65 -1.35 -13.12
C PRO A 183 -12.34 -2.00 -12.62
N ILE A 184 -11.19 -1.39 -12.90
CA ILE A 184 -9.85 -1.83 -12.46
C ILE A 184 -9.75 -2.01 -10.94
N GLY A 185 -10.54 -1.28 -10.13
CA GLY A 185 -10.55 -1.47 -8.68
C GLY A 185 -10.75 -2.93 -8.29
N TRP A 186 -11.63 -3.65 -8.99
CA TRP A 186 -11.91 -5.07 -8.73
C TRP A 186 -10.70 -5.99 -8.96
N LEU A 187 -9.79 -5.63 -9.87
CA LEU A 187 -8.51 -6.35 -10.06
C LEU A 187 -7.62 -6.22 -8.82
N PHE A 188 -7.52 -5.01 -8.26
CA PHE A 188 -6.78 -4.76 -7.02
C PHE A 188 -7.39 -5.51 -5.82
N LEU A 189 -8.72 -5.60 -5.72
CA LEU A 189 -9.37 -6.43 -4.71
C LEU A 189 -9.02 -7.92 -4.89
N GLY A 190 -8.98 -8.41 -6.13
CA GLY A 190 -8.50 -9.76 -6.45
C GLY A 190 -7.06 -10.00 -5.96
N CYS A 191 -6.16 -9.02 -6.14
CA CYS A 191 -4.80 -9.07 -5.60
C CYS A 191 -4.78 -9.07 -4.06
N VAL A 192 -5.62 -8.29 -3.38
CA VAL A 192 -5.76 -8.29 -1.91
C VAL A 192 -6.18 -9.68 -1.40
N LEU A 193 -7.18 -10.29 -2.03
CA LEU A 193 -7.68 -11.62 -1.66
C LEU A 193 -6.62 -12.70 -1.90
N LEU A 194 -5.95 -12.69 -3.06
CA LEU A 194 -4.86 -13.61 -3.37
C LEU A 194 -3.69 -13.48 -2.37
N LEU A 195 -3.31 -12.24 -2.03
CA LEU A 195 -2.29 -11.94 -1.04
C LEU A 195 -2.71 -12.47 0.35
N ALA A 196 -3.92 -12.18 0.80
CA ALA A 196 -4.43 -12.63 2.09
C ALA A 196 -4.47 -14.17 2.21
N VAL A 197 -5.01 -14.85 1.20
CA VAL A 197 -5.12 -16.33 1.18
C VAL A 197 -3.73 -16.98 1.14
N SER A 198 -2.85 -16.55 0.24
CA SER A 198 -1.49 -17.11 0.15
C SER A 198 -0.67 -16.86 1.43
N SER A 199 -0.86 -15.70 2.08
CA SER A 199 -0.24 -15.39 3.37
C SER A 199 -0.75 -16.27 4.49
N ALA A 200 -2.06 -16.47 4.58
CA ALA A 200 -2.68 -17.33 5.59
C ALA A 200 -2.19 -18.78 5.46
N ILE A 201 -2.11 -19.30 4.23
CA ILE A 201 -1.54 -20.62 3.94
C ILE A 201 -0.07 -20.70 4.35
N LEU A 202 0.77 -19.76 3.92
CA LEU A 202 2.21 -19.77 4.26
C LEU A 202 2.45 -19.64 5.77
N LEU A 203 1.73 -18.74 6.47
CA LEU A 203 1.83 -18.56 7.92
C LEU A 203 1.35 -19.79 8.70
N PHE A 204 0.33 -20.50 8.20
CA PHE A 204 -0.14 -21.75 8.78
C PHE A 204 0.87 -22.89 8.59
N LEU A 205 1.44 -23.03 7.39
CA LEU A 205 2.46 -24.04 7.09
C LEU A 205 3.78 -23.79 7.84
N ARG A 206 4.14 -22.52 8.06
CA ARG A 206 5.37 -22.09 8.74
C ARG A 206 5.19 -21.82 10.25
N ARG A 207 4.03 -22.17 10.81
CA ARG A 207 3.63 -21.77 12.18
C ARG A 207 4.59 -22.25 13.27
N ASP A 208 5.23 -23.39 13.06
CA ASP A 208 6.09 -24.09 14.04
C ASP A 208 7.56 -23.61 13.97
N GLU A 209 7.97 -23.00 12.84
CA GLU A 209 9.25 -22.30 12.68
C GLU A 209 9.19 -20.86 13.21
N LEU A 210 7.97 -20.31 13.29
CA LEU A 210 7.67 -18.94 13.68
C LEU A 210 7.32 -18.78 15.17
N THR A 211 7.21 -19.86 15.94
CA THR A 211 7.01 -19.80 17.40
C THR A 211 8.23 -19.12 18.07
N PRO A 212 8.01 -18.33 19.14
CA PRO A 212 9.12 -17.89 19.98
C PRO A 212 9.77 -19.10 20.67
N ASN A 213 11.10 -19.15 20.71
CA ASN A 213 11.84 -20.11 21.53
C ASN A 213 11.73 -19.72 23.01
N CYS A 214 10.55 -19.94 23.61
CA CYS A 214 10.23 -19.47 24.96
C CYS A 214 10.90 -20.29 26.10
N CYS A 215 11.82 -21.20 25.78
CA CYS A 215 12.37 -22.19 26.72
C CYS A 215 13.91 -22.37 26.63
N LEU A 216 14.68 -21.44 26.05
CA LEU A 216 16.15 -21.52 26.03
C LEU A 216 16.83 -20.16 26.22
N GLN A 217 16.71 -19.61 27.44
CA GLN A 217 17.82 -19.09 28.27
C GLN A 217 17.26 -18.47 29.56
#